data_AF-A0A936FNG5-F1
#
_entry.id   AF-A0A936FNG5-F1
#
_cell.length_a   1.000
_cell.length_b   1.000
_cell.length_c   1.000
_cell.angle_alpha   90.00
_cell.angle_beta   90.00
_cell.angle_gamma   90.00
#
_symmetry.space_group_name_H-M   'P 1'
#
loop_
_entity.id
_entity.type
_entity.pdbx_description
1 polymer ?
#
loop_
_entity_poly.entity_id
_entity_poly.type
_entity_poly.pdbx_seq_one_letter_code
_entity_poly.pdbx_strand_id
1 'polypeptide(L)'
;MTPSPSRDAAQPGAADPVAAPADDRYGLFAAARFELATGASAAGAALPQALWYFRDEVVAVPRPGAPVAAFARGVDPFDDLRRWAAVWSEAMPADLPPLVWVAAPDLHAHGRLAADGTALTLGARTLPVRWVPKIPLNRAFADATSLAHFATRPLRLRGTEQAGGFTIRSVWPADYRLGADLAARPLDPHGDPGAALRALMREAPRGGAASPFAACTLWARTATAAPAGAPVLAFVVNGAQGADDEAHAGHFAIATGRIAADGGIGDWLVNDFYTLDSESEKGIVAAPVPLDNYLGDLNAGQAWYRPSVLVVAVLRDPAAANLVQSALGRIYNHFYRHQLVYYHPDVNCTSISVDTLRTLGLAIPSRPAAHPVAAALGFPLLVARERSLARARQQCDYFSADPTRLLPAAALEEILAALGALVEPRRRAATADGTLARLLARDLDALLFLRVPQFPSSRVWGDAPVATLAEYFARLPRPPAQPVIVPVPARPFPDALRDPDLLPPPWRRSDVVAGVWGIVLLVGIPSLLATLWRRLRRRRAL
;
A
#
# COMPACT_ATOMS: atom_id res chain seq x y z
N MET A 1 -28.34 -29.20 6.60
CA MET A 1 -27.29 -29.29 7.64
C MET A 1 -26.30 -30.34 7.21
N THR A 2 -25.28 -29.91 6.50
CA THR A 2 -24.15 -30.73 6.04
C THR A 2 -22.91 -30.16 6.73
N PRO A 3 -22.08 -30.98 7.41
CA PRO A 3 -20.97 -30.47 8.18
C PRO A 3 -19.87 -29.93 7.25
N SER A 4 -19.34 -28.76 7.58
CA SER A 4 -18.11 -28.21 6.98
C SER A 4 -16.96 -29.19 7.15
N PRO A 5 -16.07 -29.33 6.14
CA PRO A 5 -14.85 -30.11 6.32
C PRO A 5 -13.93 -29.38 7.30
N SER A 6 -13.47 -30.12 8.31
CA SER A 6 -12.49 -29.69 9.30
C SER A 6 -11.15 -29.34 8.62
N ARG A 7 -10.60 -28.18 8.95
CA ARG A 7 -9.20 -27.80 8.68
C ARG A 7 -8.31 -28.51 9.70
N ASP A 8 -8.15 -29.83 9.56
CA ASP A 8 -7.15 -30.62 10.28
C ASP A 8 -6.11 -31.20 9.30
N ALA A 9 -5.54 -30.32 8.48
CA ALA A 9 -4.25 -30.59 7.85
C ALA A 9 -3.21 -29.75 8.62
N ALA A 10 -2.76 -30.29 9.75
CA ALA A 10 -1.63 -29.74 10.48
C ALA A 10 -0.41 -29.65 9.54
N GLN A 11 0.12 -28.44 9.35
CA GLN A 11 1.48 -28.27 8.85
C GLN A 11 2.43 -29.00 9.82
N PRO A 12 3.33 -29.87 9.33
CA PRO A 12 4.37 -30.42 10.18
C PRO A 12 5.22 -29.26 10.72
N GLY A 13 5.48 -29.28 12.04
CA GLY A 13 6.04 -28.17 12.81
C GLY A 13 7.15 -27.42 12.09
N ALA A 14 6.94 -26.12 11.90
CA ALA A 14 7.99 -25.21 11.46
C ALA A 14 9.15 -25.31 12.47
N ALA A 15 10.35 -25.63 11.97
CA ALA A 15 11.56 -25.47 12.76
C ALA A 15 11.66 -24.01 13.23
N ASP A 16 12.24 -23.79 14.41
CA ASP A 16 12.46 -22.44 14.93
C ASP A 16 13.19 -21.60 13.87
N PRO A 17 12.68 -20.41 13.54
CA PRO A 17 13.24 -19.60 12.47
C PRO A 17 14.69 -19.20 12.79
N VAL A 18 15.60 -19.43 11.85
CA VAL A 18 17.03 -19.13 12.01
C VAL A 18 17.25 -17.62 12.01
N ALA A 19 18.15 -17.13 12.88
CA ALA A 19 18.47 -15.71 12.98
C ALA A 19 19.01 -15.14 11.65
N ALA A 20 18.51 -13.97 11.26
CA ALA A 20 18.98 -13.26 10.06
C ALA A 20 20.47 -12.87 10.17
N PRO A 21 21.25 -12.92 9.06
CA PRO A 21 22.61 -12.39 8.98
C PRO A 21 22.76 -10.98 9.56
N ALA A 22 23.97 -10.65 10.06
CA ALA A 22 24.24 -9.37 10.74
C ALA A 22 24.04 -8.12 9.87
N ASP A 23 24.16 -8.27 8.54
CA ASP A 23 24.01 -7.15 7.57
C ASP A 23 22.60 -7.02 6.99
N ASP A 24 21.69 -7.95 7.29
CA ASP A 24 20.32 -7.91 6.79
C ASP A 24 19.53 -6.76 7.42
N ARG A 25 18.55 -6.25 6.67
CA ARG A 25 17.76 -5.09 7.07
C ARG A 25 16.27 -5.28 6.79
N TYR A 26 15.47 -4.61 7.61
CA TYR A 26 14.08 -4.31 7.31
C TYR A 26 13.96 -2.80 7.14
N GLY A 27 14.07 -2.34 5.90
CA GLY A 27 14.10 -0.93 5.53
C GLY A 27 15.27 -0.19 6.19
N LEU A 28 14.94 0.75 7.07
CA LEU A 28 15.92 1.56 7.78
C LEU A 28 16.60 0.81 8.93
N PHE A 29 16.05 -0.32 9.37
CA PHE A 29 16.44 -1.00 10.61
C PHE A 29 17.28 -2.24 10.33
N ALA A 30 18.28 -2.50 11.17
CA ALA A 30 19.02 -3.76 11.13
C ALA A 30 18.10 -4.91 11.57
N ALA A 31 18.12 -6.04 10.84
CA ALA A 31 17.31 -7.22 11.13
C ALA A 31 17.62 -7.78 12.52
N ALA A 32 18.86 -7.64 13.01
CA ALA A 32 19.27 -8.04 14.35
C ALA A 32 18.46 -7.38 15.50
N ARG A 33 17.78 -6.25 15.24
CA ARG A 33 16.87 -5.61 16.23
C ARG A 33 15.53 -6.35 16.39
N PHE A 34 15.30 -7.35 15.57
CA PHE A 34 14.10 -8.16 15.56
C PHE A 34 14.42 -9.61 15.90
N GLU A 35 13.37 -10.34 16.25
CA GLU A 35 13.34 -11.78 16.40
C GLU A 35 12.28 -12.32 15.46
N LEU A 36 12.61 -13.42 14.76
CA LEU A 36 11.66 -14.09 13.90
C LEU A 36 10.77 -14.99 14.74
N ALA A 37 9.47 -14.96 14.46
CA ALA A 37 8.47 -15.75 15.14
C ALA A 37 7.26 -15.96 14.21
N THR A 38 6.27 -16.71 14.69
CA THR A 38 4.93 -16.67 14.13
C THR A 38 4.02 -15.85 15.03
N GLY A 39 2.86 -15.41 14.54
CA GLY A 39 1.88 -14.73 15.39
C GLY A 39 1.44 -15.58 16.60
N ALA A 40 1.45 -16.91 16.46
CA ALA A 40 1.16 -17.84 17.54
C ALA A 40 2.26 -17.89 18.63
N SER A 41 3.54 -17.77 18.26
CA SER A 41 4.67 -17.86 19.20
C SER A 41 5.14 -16.51 19.75
N ALA A 42 4.81 -15.40 19.09
CA ALA A 42 5.25 -14.04 19.46
C ALA A 42 4.42 -13.38 20.57
N ALA A 43 3.84 -14.16 21.49
CA ALA A 43 2.98 -13.64 22.55
C ALA A 43 3.72 -12.59 23.42
N GLY A 44 3.12 -11.40 23.55
CA GLY A 44 3.69 -10.28 24.32
C GLY A 44 4.73 -9.43 23.59
N ALA A 45 5.17 -9.84 22.38
CA ALA A 45 6.12 -9.06 21.58
C ALA A 45 5.45 -7.96 20.72
N ALA A 46 4.14 -8.10 20.45
CA ALA A 46 3.34 -7.14 19.70
C ALA A 46 1.89 -7.14 20.20
N LEU A 47 1.04 -6.28 19.62
CA LEU A 47 -0.38 -6.21 19.92
C LEU A 47 -1.08 -7.55 19.66
N PRO A 48 -1.90 -8.09 20.59
CA PRO A 48 -2.64 -9.33 20.38
C PRO A 48 -3.51 -9.30 19.12
N GLN A 49 -4.06 -8.14 18.78
CA GLN A 49 -4.84 -7.92 17.57
C GLN A 49 -4.01 -8.15 16.30
N ALA A 50 -2.78 -7.66 16.27
CA ALA A 50 -1.86 -7.85 15.15
C ALA A 50 -1.47 -9.33 15.03
N LEU A 51 -1.07 -9.95 16.16
CA LEU A 51 -0.66 -11.36 16.21
C LEU A 51 -1.76 -12.33 15.77
N TRP A 52 -3.03 -11.97 15.96
CA TRP A 52 -4.15 -12.76 15.46
C TRP A 52 -4.15 -12.87 13.92
N TYR A 53 -3.87 -11.78 13.22
CA TYR A 53 -3.81 -11.77 11.75
C TYR A 53 -2.65 -12.59 11.19
N PHE A 54 -1.54 -12.61 11.91
CA PHE A 54 -0.29 -13.27 11.50
C PHE A 54 -0.05 -14.60 12.23
N ARG A 55 -1.10 -15.21 12.78
CA ARG A 55 -0.98 -16.42 13.62
C ARG A 55 -0.06 -17.49 13.00
N ASP A 56 -0.28 -17.77 11.72
CA ASP A 56 0.40 -18.81 10.97
C ASP A 56 1.44 -18.24 9.97
N GLU A 57 1.72 -16.95 10.06
CA GLU A 57 2.64 -16.24 9.17
C GLU A 57 3.95 -15.95 9.90
N VAL A 58 5.06 -16.00 9.17
CA VAL A 58 6.37 -15.63 9.73
C VAL A 58 6.49 -14.11 9.76
N VAL A 59 6.74 -13.60 10.97
CA VAL A 59 6.90 -12.18 11.26
C VAL A 59 8.22 -11.93 11.96
N ALA A 60 8.78 -10.74 11.75
CA ALA A 60 9.85 -10.20 12.56
C ALA A 60 9.23 -9.23 13.59
N VAL A 61 9.36 -9.56 14.88
CA VAL A 61 8.89 -8.72 15.99
C VAL A 61 10.07 -8.03 16.66
N PRO A 62 9.93 -6.77 17.12
CA PRO A 62 10.99 -6.09 17.85
C PRO A 62 11.47 -6.88 19.06
N ARG A 63 12.79 -6.94 19.30
CA ARG A 63 13.34 -7.57 20.51
C ARG A 63 12.92 -6.81 21.78
N PRO A 64 12.85 -7.48 22.94
CA PRO A 64 12.54 -6.83 24.21
C PRO A 64 13.41 -5.60 24.48
N GLY A 65 12.79 -4.52 24.96
CA GLY A 65 13.46 -3.25 25.26
C GLY A 65 13.74 -2.35 24.05
N ALA A 66 13.45 -2.79 22.83
CA ALA A 66 13.57 -1.93 21.66
C ALA A 66 12.47 -0.84 21.65
N PRO A 67 12.75 0.38 21.14
CA PRO A 67 11.76 1.43 20.99
C PRO A 67 10.80 1.05 19.86
N VAL A 68 9.59 0.59 20.22
CA VAL A 68 8.52 0.23 19.29
C VAL A 68 7.55 1.40 19.18
N ALA A 69 7.02 1.64 17.97
CA ALA A 69 6.03 2.68 17.74
C ALA A 69 4.84 2.50 18.71
N ALA A 70 4.57 3.53 19.50
CA ALA A 70 3.46 3.55 20.43
C ALA A 70 2.20 4.16 19.79
N PHE A 71 1.11 4.27 20.54
CA PHE A 71 -0.11 4.97 20.13
C PHE A 71 -0.85 5.49 21.36
N ALA A 72 -1.68 6.52 21.19
CA ALA A 72 -2.58 6.98 22.23
C ALA A 72 -3.96 6.30 22.11
N ARG A 73 -4.57 6.02 23.26
CA ARG A 73 -5.91 5.40 23.39
C ARG A 73 -7.02 6.44 23.45
N GLY A 74 -8.23 6.06 23.05
CA GLY A 74 -9.42 6.92 23.10
C GLY A 74 -9.33 8.22 22.29
N VAL A 75 -8.54 8.24 21.20
CA VAL A 75 -8.33 9.41 20.34
C VAL A 75 -8.38 9.01 18.87
N ASP A 76 -8.72 9.95 17.99
CA ASP A 76 -8.64 9.74 16.55
C ASP A 76 -7.17 9.44 16.12
N PRO A 77 -6.93 8.49 15.20
CA PRO A 77 -5.58 8.10 14.78
C PRO A 77 -4.72 9.26 14.27
N PHE A 78 -5.29 10.19 13.51
CA PHE A 78 -4.55 11.32 12.96
C PHE A 78 -4.40 12.46 13.97
N ASP A 79 -5.29 12.57 14.96
CA ASP A 79 -5.09 13.45 16.11
C ASP A 79 -3.97 12.94 17.03
N ASP A 80 -3.90 11.63 17.30
CA ASP A 80 -2.76 11.00 17.99
C ASP A 80 -1.45 11.30 17.24
N LEU A 81 -1.44 11.04 15.93
CA LEU A 81 -0.26 11.28 15.11
C LEU A 81 0.17 12.75 15.15
N ARG A 82 -0.77 13.69 15.08
CA ARG A 82 -0.48 15.13 15.13
C ARG A 82 0.12 15.55 16.48
N ARG A 83 -0.40 15.01 17.59
CA ARG A 83 0.13 15.28 18.94
C ARG A 83 1.54 14.72 19.11
N TRP A 84 1.77 13.49 18.65
CA TRP A 84 3.10 12.88 18.66
C TRP A 84 4.10 13.66 17.78
N ALA A 85 3.71 14.03 16.57
CA ALA A 85 4.56 14.76 15.64
C ALA A 85 4.96 16.15 16.15
N ALA A 86 4.12 16.78 16.97
CA ALA A 86 4.41 18.09 17.58
C ALA A 86 5.53 18.06 18.63
N VAL A 87 5.78 16.89 19.24
CA VAL A 87 6.84 16.71 20.26
C VAL A 87 8.01 15.86 19.78
N TRP A 88 7.92 15.34 18.55
CA TRP A 88 8.99 14.56 17.95
C TRP A 88 10.25 15.42 17.72
N SER A 89 11.42 14.81 17.88
CA SER A 89 12.70 15.45 17.55
C SER A 89 13.69 14.44 16.97
N GLU A 90 14.69 14.94 16.23
CA GLU A 90 15.77 14.14 15.64
C GLU A 90 16.62 13.41 16.70
N ALA A 91 16.57 13.86 17.97
CA ALA A 91 17.26 13.21 19.09
C ALA A 91 16.52 11.97 19.62
N MET A 92 15.25 11.78 19.28
CA MET A 92 14.50 10.59 19.67
C MET A 92 14.96 9.38 18.86
N PRO A 93 15.04 8.18 19.48
CA PRO A 93 15.32 6.97 18.72
C PRO A 93 14.20 6.73 17.68
N ALA A 94 14.57 6.19 16.53
CA ALA A 94 13.58 5.77 15.54
C ALA A 94 12.76 4.59 16.09
N ASP A 95 11.44 4.75 16.07
CA ASP A 95 10.50 3.73 16.50
C ASP A 95 10.47 2.58 15.48
N LEU A 96 10.60 1.36 15.98
CA LEU A 96 10.43 0.15 15.18
C LEU A 96 8.95 -0.06 14.88
N PRO A 97 8.59 -0.62 13.71
CA PRO A 97 7.23 -1.08 13.46
C PRO A 97 6.82 -2.14 14.48
N PRO A 98 5.53 -2.26 14.82
CA PRO A 98 5.06 -3.25 15.80
C PRO A 98 5.34 -4.70 15.36
N LEU A 99 5.38 -4.95 14.05
CA LEU A 99 5.90 -6.17 13.43
C LEU A 99 6.27 -5.87 11.97
N VAL A 100 7.05 -6.77 11.36
CA VAL A 100 7.29 -6.81 9.91
C VAL A 100 6.85 -8.17 9.39
N TRP A 101 6.03 -8.21 8.35
CA TRP A 101 5.64 -9.46 7.71
C TRP A 101 6.72 -9.89 6.72
N VAL A 102 7.51 -10.89 7.11
CA VAL A 102 8.62 -11.43 6.30
C VAL A 102 8.22 -12.62 5.45
N ALA A 103 7.05 -13.23 5.75
CA ALA A 103 6.40 -14.36 5.11
C ALA A 103 7.16 -15.71 5.14
N ALA A 104 8.49 -15.68 5.23
CA ALA A 104 9.30 -16.89 5.36
C ALA A 104 10.59 -16.62 6.14
N PRO A 105 11.15 -17.62 6.83
CA PRO A 105 12.27 -17.44 7.74
C PRO A 105 13.62 -17.31 7.02
N ASP A 106 13.80 -17.99 5.89
CA ASP A 106 15.09 -18.05 5.20
C ASP A 106 15.13 -17.06 4.03
N LEU A 107 16.28 -16.40 3.88
CA LEU A 107 16.58 -15.47 2.80
C LEU A 107 17.91 -15.85 2.14
N HIS A 108 17.91 -15.94 0.81
CA HIS A 108 19.12 -16.17 0.01
C HIS A 108 19.25 -15.11 -1.07
N ALA A 109 20.36 -14.35 -1.09
CA ALA A 109 20.54 -13.19 -1.97
C ALA A 109 21.06 -13.53 -3.40
N HIS A 110 21.56 -14.74 -3.64
CA HIS A 110 22.25 -15.10 -4.89
C HIS A 110 21.92 -16.53 -5.37
N GLY A 111 20.64 -16.87 -5.42
CA GLY A 111 20.17 -18.14 -5.95
C GLY A 111 20.09 -18.17 -7.47
N ARG A 112 20.29 -19.36 -8.06
CA ARG A 112 19.98 -19.64 -9.47
C ARG A 112 18.99 -20.77 -9.57
N LEU A 113 17.81 -20.48 -10.11
CA LEU A 113 16.77 -21.47 -10.35
C LEU A 113 17.08 -22.23 -11.65
N ALA A 114 16.98 -23.55 -11.63
CA ALA A 114 17.05 -24.37 -12.82
C ALA A 114 15.88 -24.05 -13.79
N ALA A 115 16.08 -24.28 -15.08
CA ALA A 115 15.09 -23.94 -16.11
C ALA A 115 13.74 -24.67 -15.95
N ASP A 116 13.76 -25.86 -15.36
CA ASP A 116 12.58 -26.67 -15.06
C ASP A 116 11.90 -26.27 -13.72
N GLY A 117 12.51 -25.36 -12.95
CA GLY A 117 11.99 -24.92 -11.65
C GLY A 117 12.12 -25.93 -10.52
N THR A 118 12.86 -27.03 -10.70
CA THR A 118 12.93 -28.14 -9.74
C THR A 118 14.17 -28.12 -8.84
N ALA A 119 15.17 -27.30 -9.17
CA ALA A 119 16.41 -27.19 -8.41
C ALA A 119 16.86 -25.73 -8.25
N LEU A 120 17.51 -25.45 -7.13
CA LEU A 120 18.09 -24.15 -6.78
C LEU A 120 19.57 -24.32 -6.45
N THR A 121 20.42 -23.62 -7.18
CA THR A 121 21.84 -23.53 -6.86
C THR A 121 22.08 -22.35 -5.93
N LEU A 122 22.67 -22.61 -4.77
CA LEU A 122 23.13 -21.65 -3.77
C LEU A 122 24.65 -21.83 -3.57
N GLY A 123 25.46 -21.03 -4.26
CA GLY A 123 26.92 -21.23 -4.26
C GLY A 123 27.30 -22.61 -4.80
N ALA A 124 27.93 -23.45 -3.97
CA ALA A 124 28.31 -24.82 -4.33
C ALA A 124 27.21 -25.86 -4.04
N ARG A 125 26.12 -25.48 -3.36
CA ARG A 125 25.00 -26.37 -3.03
C ARG A 125 23.95 -26.34 -4.12
N THR A 126 23.36 -27.49 -4.43
CA THR A 126 22.14 -27.60 -5.22
C THR A 126 21.08 -28.26 -4.36
N LEU A 127 19.93 -27.61 -4.23
CA LEU A 127 18.80 -28.08 -3.44
C LEU A 127 17.61 -28.40 -4.34
N PRO A 128 16.85 -29.48 -4.08
CA PRO A 128 15.52 -29.64 -4.65
C PRO A 128 14.61 -28.47 -4.24
N VAL A 129 13.76 -28.03 -5.16
CA VAL A 129 12.87 -26.88 -4.97
C VAL A 129 11.41 -27.32 -4.98
N ARG A 130 10.65 -26.71 -4.08
CA ARG A 130 9.19 -26.70 -4.12
C ARG A 130 8.71 -25.25 -4.10
N TRP A 131 7.51 -25.03 -4.59
CA TRP A 131 6.83 -23.74 -4.53
C TRP A 131 5.77 -23.84 -3.44
N VAL A 132 5.54 -22.77 -2.68
CA VAL A 132 4.42 -22.76 -1.72
C VAL A 132 3.11 -23.08 -2.46
N PRO A 133 2.14 -23.74 -1.79
CA PRO A 133 0.85 -23.99 -2.41
C PRO A 133 0.16 -22.68 -2.84
N LYS A 134 -0.40 -22.72 -4.04
CA LYS A 134 -1.24 -21.64 -4.57
C LYS A 134 -2.53 -21.54 -3.76
N ILE A 135 -2.86 -20.36 -3.26
CA ILE A 135 -4.16 -20.09 -2.64
C ILE A 135 -5.26 -20.30 -3.70
N PRO A 136 -6.38 -21.00 -3.40
CA PRO A 136 -7.40 -21.32 -4.40
C PRO A 136 -7.97 -20.11 -5.15
N LEU A 137 -8.08 -18.97 -4.48
CA LEU A 137 -8.57 -17.73 -5.06
C LEU A 137 -7.55 -17.02 -5.95
N ASN A 138 -6.24 -17.26 -5.76
CA ASN A 138 -5.20 -16.53 -6.45
C ASN A 138 -5.24 -16.82 -7.97
N ARG A 139 -5.42 -15.79 -8.80
CA ARG A 139 -5.40 -15.94 -10.27
C ARG A 139 -4.07 -15.59 -10.93
N ALA A 140 -3.07 -15.16 -10.16
CA ALA A 140 -1.75 -14.78 -10.64
C ALA A 140 -0.69 -15.58 -9.88
N PHE A 141 -0.33 -16.74 -10.43
CA PHE A 141 0.66 -17.62 -9.81
C PHE A 141 1.74 -17.98 -10.82
N ALA A 142 2.90 -18.40 -10.32
CA ALA A 142 4.01 -18.81 -11.15
C ALA A 142 3.62 -19.96 -12.09
N ASP A 143 4.07 -19.87 -13.34
CA ASP A 143 3.92 -20.89 -14.37
C ASP A 143 5.21 -21.04 -15.18
N ALA A 144 5.17 -21.79 -16.30
CA ALA A 144 6.32 -22.00 -17.16
C ALA A 144 6.95 -20.71 -17.70
N THR A 145 6.15 -19.66 -17.93
CA THR A 145 6.67 -18.36 -18.40
C THR A 145 7.42 -17.62 -17.30
N SER A 146 6.97 -17.76 -16.05
CA SER A 146 7.67 -17.27 -14.86
C SER A 146 9.02 -17.97 -14.71
N LEU A 147 9.05 -19.30 -14.84
CA LEU A 147 10.28 -20.09 -14.75
C LEU A 147 11.31 -19.65 -15.80
N ALA A 148 10.89 -19.50 -17.06
CA ALA A 148 11.76 -19.02 -18.13
C ALA A 148 12.32 -17.61 -17.84
N HIS A 149 11.51 -16.75 -17.24
CA HIS A 149 11.95 -15.40 -16.84
C HIS A 149 13.00 -15.44 -15.73
N PHE A 150 12.79 -16.23 -14.68
CA PHE A 150 13.67 -16.25 -13.51
C PHE A 150 14.92 -17.12 -13.68
N ALA A 151 14.88 -18.20 -14.47
CA ALA A 151 16.02 -19.09 -14.66
C ALA A 151 17.23 -18.41 -15.34
N THR A 152 17.01 -17.30 -16.05
CA THR A 152 18.05 -16.58 -16.80
C THR A 152 18.84 -15.58 -15.96
N ARG A 153 18.52 -15.42 -14.66
CA ARG A 153 19.06 -14.34 -13.84
C ARG A 153 19.35 -14.78 -12.40
N PRO A 154 20.25 -14.08 -11.67
CA PRO A 154 20.39 -14.28 -10.24
C PRO A 154 19.12 -13.84 -9.50
N LEU A 155 18.76 -14.60 -8.46
CA LEU A 155 17.54 -14.40 -7.69
C LEU A 155 17.87 -14.17 -6.23
N ARG A 156 17.09 -13.29 -5.63
CA ARG A 156 16.89 -13.20 -4.20
C ARG A 156 15.60 -13.94 -3.85
N LEU A 157 15.68 -14.88 -2.91
CA LEU A 157 14.61 -15.83 -2.63
C LEU A 157 14.30 -15.83 -1.14
N ARG A 158 13.01 -15.78 -0.80
CA ARG A 158 12.52 -16.08 0.55
C ARG A 158 11.82 -17.43 0.54
N GLY A 159 12.01 -18.21 1.59
CA GLY A 159 11.41 -19.53 1.68
C GLY A 159 11.72 -20.23 2.99
N THR A 160 11.47 -21.52 3.01
CA THR A 160 11.80 -22.40 4.13
C THR A 160 12.71 -23.51 3.64
N GLU A 161 13.93 -23.56 4.18
CA GLU A 161 14.85 -24.68 4.00
C GLU A 161 14.48 -25.79 4.99
N GLN A 162 14.30 -27.01 4.48
CA GLN A 162 14.05 -28.21 5.28
C GLN A 162 15.00 -29.33 4.85
N ALA A 163 15.12 -30.37 5.68
CA ALA A 163 15.91 -31.56 5.33
C ALA A 163 15.34 -32.22 4.06
N GLY A 164 15.93 -31.90 2.90
CA GLY A 164 15.52 -32.42 1.59
C GLY A 164 15.16 -31.36 0.55
N GLY A 165 15.19 -30.06 0.86
CA GLY A 165 15.00 -29.02 -0.15
C GLY A 165 14.61 -27.63 0.37
N PHE A 166 14.29 -26.75 -0.56
CA PHE A 166 13.86 -25.37 -0.29
C PHE A 166 12.46 -25.13 -0.84
N THR A 167 11.55 -24.64 0.00
CA THR A 167 10.20 -24.23 -0.42
C THR A 167 10.17 -22.73 -0.62
N ILE A 168 10.07 -22.28 -1.88
CA ILE A 168 10.05 -20.87 -2.26
C ILE A 168 8.71 -20.24 -1.87
N ARG A 169 8.76 -19.13 -1.14
CA ARG A 169 7.63 -18.24 -0.82
C ARG A 169 7.63 -16.96 -1.67
N SER A 170 8.80 -16.36 -1.89
CA SER A 170 8.97 -15.16 -2.71
C SER A 170 10.16 -15.28 -3.65
N VAL A 171 10.02 -14.70 -4.86
CA VAL A 171 11.07 -14.62 -5.88
C VAL A 171 11.28 -13.17 -6.29
N TRP A 172 12.53 -12.71 -6.22
CA TRP A 172 12.93 -11.37 -6.61
C TRP A 172 14.16 -11.39 -7.52
N PRO A 173 14.13 -10.78 -8.72
CA PRO A 173 15.32 -10.62 -9.55
C PRO A 173 16.39 -9.75 -8.85
N ALA A 174 17.57 -10.31 -8.60
CA ALA A 174 18.65 -9.59 -7.92
C ALA A 174 19.24 -8.46 -8.76
N ASP A 175 18.99 -8.45 -10.07
CA ASP A 175 19.35 -7.39 -11.01
C ASP A 175 18.38 -6.19 -10.97
N TYR A 176 17.30 -6.24 -10.18
CA TYR A 176 16.44 -5.08 -9.93
C TYR A 176 17.08 -4.21 -8.85
N ARG A 177 18.06 -3.42 -9.27
CA ARG A 177 18.94 -2.60 -8.43
C ARG A 177 19.22 -1.25 -9.08
N LEU A 178 19.54 -0.26 -8.24
CA LEU A 178 19.99 1.05 -8.70
C LEU A 178 21.44 0.94 -9.19
N GLY A 179 21.69 1.27 -10.46
CA GLY A 179 23.05 1.34 -11.00
C GLY A 179 23.81 2.56 -10.48
N ALA A 180 25.15 2.52 -10.56
CA ALA A 180 26.00 3.66 -10.22
C ALA A 180 25.77 4.86 -11.16
N ASP A 181 25.50 4.58 -12.45
CA ASP A 181 25.32 5.57 -13.51
C ASP A 181 23.87 5.60 -14.01
N LEU A 182 22.97 6.18 -13.21
CA LEU A 182 21.57 6.37 -13.61
C LEU A 182 21.44 7.45 -14.68
N ALA A 183 20.75 7.13 -15.77
CA ALA A 183 20.46 8.09 -16.83
C ALA A 183 19.68 9.30 -16.28
N ALA A 184 20.11 10.52 -16.63
CA ALA A 184 19.42 11.74 -16.24
C ALA A 184 18.20 12.00 -17.14
N ARG A 185 17.04 12.25 -16.52
CA ARG A 185 15.78 12.64 -17.16
C ARG A 185 15.13 13.75 -16.34
N PRO A 186 15.71 14.96 -16.35
CA PRO A 186 15.27 16.05 -15.49
C PRO A 186 13.82 16.43 -15.77
N LEU A 187 13.08 16.75 -14.70
CA LEU A 187 11.75 17.36 -14.84
C LEU A 187 11.89 18.79 -15.36
N ASP A 188 10.96 19.22 -16.21
CA ASP A 188 10.89 20.61 -16.64
C ASP A 188 10.61 21.51 -15.43
N PRO A 189 11.52 22.44 -15.06
CA PRO A 189 11.36 23.32 -13.91
C PRO A 189 10.19 24.31 -14.05
N HIS A 190 9.72 24.54 -15.28
CA HIS A 190 8.58 25.43 -15.58
C HIS A 190 7.29 24.66 -15.89
N GLY A 191 7.38 23.33 -16.05
CA GLY A 191 6.25 22.46 -16.34
C GLY A 191 5.45 22.07 -15.10
N ASP A 192 4.41 21.26 -15.31
CA ASP A 192 3.68 20.57 -14.25
C ASP A 192 4.35 19.22 -13.95
N PRO A 193 5.01 19.05 -12.78
CA PRO A 193 5.66 17.80 -12.41
C PRO A 193 4.69 16.61 -12.37
N GLY A 194 3.43 16.84 -12.00
CA GLY A 194 2.40 15.81 -11.98
C GLY A 194 2.06 15.32 -13.40
N ALA A 195 1.86 16.23 -14.34
CA ALA A 195 1.66 15.88 -15.74
C ALA A 195 2.88 15.17 -16.34
N ALA A 196 4.09 15.63 -16.03
CA ALA A 196 5.33 14.97 -16.47
C ALA A 196 5.44 13.54 -15.93
N LEU A 197 5.14 13.32 -14.65
CA LEU A 197 5.12 11.99 -14.05
C LEU A 197 4.05 11.10 -14.68
N ARG A 198 2.86 11.63 -14.94
CA ARG A 198 1.80 10.91 -15.65
C ARG A 198 2.26 10.43 -17.01
N ALA A 199 2.96 11.29 -17.76
CA ALA A 199 3.54 10.92 -19.05
C ALA A 199 4.60 9.83 -18.88
N LEU A 200 5.50 9.94 -17.90
CA LEU A 200 6.52 8.91 -17.60
C LEU A 200 5.88 7.56 -17.26
N MET A 201 4.85 7.53 -16.41
CA MET A 201 4.15 6.28 -16.07
C MET A 201 3.58 5.58 -17.31
N ARG A 202 3.16 6.35 -18.33
CA ARG A 202 2.44 5.88 -19.52
C ARG A 202 3.31 5.77 -20.78
N GLU A 203 4.57 6.18 -20.71
CA GLU A 203 5.50 6.18 -21.84
C GLU A 203 5.68 4.77 -22.44
N ALA A 204 5.82 3.77 -21.58
CA ALA A 204 5.92 2.39 -22.01
C ALA A 204 4.53 1.78 -22.23
N PRO A 205 4.35 0.94 -23.27
CA PRO A 205 3.11 0.22 -23.49
C PRO A 205 2.64 -0.51 -22.23
N ARG A 206 1.34 -0.43 -21.94
CA ARG A 206 0.73 -1.06 -20.76
C ARG A 206 1.39 -0.67 -19.43
N GLY A 207 1.76 0.60 -19.28
CA GLY A 207 2.50 1.08 -18.10
C GLY A 207 3.88 0.41 -17.92
N GLY A 208 4.38 -0.26 -18.94
CA GLY A 208 5.62 -1.04 -18.92
C GLY A 208 5.52 -2.39 -18.22
N ALA A 209 4.33 -3.01 -18.22
CA ALA A 209 4.13 -4.38 -17.71
C ALA A 209 5.13 -5.40 -18.28
N ALA A 210 5.47 -5.28 -19.57
CA ALA A 210 6.43 -6.15 -20.26
C ALA A 210 7.79 -5.47 -20.55
N SER A 211 8.04 -4.30 -19.97
CA SER A 211 9.32 -3.60 -20.12
C SER A 211 10.41 -4.24 -19.25
N PRO A 212 11.70 -3.97 -19.49
CA PRO A 212 12.73 -4.25 -18.49
C PRO A 212 12.55 -3.36 -17.25
N PHE A 213 13.15 -3.76 -16.14
CA PHE A 213 13.37 -2.87 -15.01
C PHE A 213 14.15 -1.63 -15.48
N ALA A 214 13.73 -0.45 -15.03
CA ALA A 214 14.37 0.81 -15.41
C ALA A 214 14.44 1.76 -14.22
N ALA A 215 15.52 2.53 -14.13
CA ALA A 215 15.69 3.59 -13.15
C ALA A 215 16.35 4.80 -13.82
N CYS A 216 15.90 6.00 -13.47
CA CYS A 216 16.50 7.26 -13.95
C CYS A 216 16.46 8.34 -12.87
N THR A 217 17.32 9.33 -13.03
CA THR A 217 17.42 10.49 -12.14
C THR A 217 16.52 11.61 -12.66
N LEU A 218 15.50 11.99 -11.89
CA LEU A 218 14.61 13.12 -12.18
C LEU A 218 15.19 14.46 -11.72
N TRP A 219 15.98 14.43 -10.65
CA TRP A 219 16.70 15.57 -10.11
C TRP A 219 17.80 15.07 -9.19
N ALA A 220 18.94 15.76 -9.14
CA ALA A 220 19.99 15.48 -8.16
C ALA A 220 20.72 16.77 -7.79
N ARG A 221 21.10 16.87 -6.51
CA ARG A 221 21.93 17.95 -5.98
C ARG A 221 23.41 17.75 -6.35
N THR A 222 23.83 16.50 -6.37
CA THR A 222 25.21 16.06 -6.67
C THR A 222 25.23 15.13 -7.87
N ALA A 223 26.42 14.88 -8.45
CA ALA A 223 26.58 14.00 -9.60
C ALA A 223 26.14 12.55 -9.31
N THR A 224 26.39 12.05 -8.09
CA THR A 224 25.96 10.72 -7.66
C THR A 224 24.56 10.78 -7.07
N ALA A 225 23.57 10.27 -7.83
CA ALA A 225 22.16 10.34 -7.43
C ALA A 225 21.72 9.21 -6.47
N ALA A 226 22.46 8.10 -6.40
CA ALA A 226 22.08 6.91 -5.65
C ALA A 226 23.26 6.26 -4.90
N PRO A 227 23.94 6.96 -3.97
CA PRO A 227 25.07 6.39 -3.25
C PRO A 227 24.65 5.19 -2.37
N ALA A 228 25.52 4.18 -2.28
CA ALA A 228 25.32 3.04 -1.40
C ALA A 228 25.15 3.47 0.06
N GLY A 229 24.25 2.81 0.79
CA GLY A 229 23.92 3.11 2.18
C GLY A 229 23.00 4.32 2.37
N ALA A 230 22.74 5.11 1.32
CA ALA A 230 21.90 6.29 1.42
C ALA A 230 20.48 5.94 1.86
N PRO A 231 19.92 6.63 2.87
CA PRO A 231 18.54 6.46 3.27
C PRO A 231 17.60 6.92 2.15
N VAL A 232 16.47 6.24 2.03
CA VAL A 232 15.44 6.57 1.05
C VAL A 232 14.06 6.67 1.69
N LEU A 233 13.25 7.57 1.11
CA LEU A 233 11.80 7.60 1.25
C LEU A 233 11.21 7.43 -0.16
N ALA A 234 10.49 6.33 -0.38
CA ALA A 234 9.94 5.97 -1.69
C ALA A 234 8.42 5.90 -1.66
N PHE A 235 7.81 6.23 -2.79
CA PHE A 235 6.36 6.22 -3.00
C PHE A 235 6.06 5.28 -4.15
N VAL A 236 5.34 4.20 -3.86
CA VAL A 236 5.09 3.09 -4.77
C VAL A 236 3.66 3.18 -5.30
N VAL A 237 3.52 3.13 -6.62
CA VAL A 237 2.22 2.93 -7.27
C VAL A 237 2.27 1.66 -8.09
N ASN A 238 1.46 0.67 -7.72
CA ASN A 238 1.21 -0.48 -8.58
C ASN A 238 0.07 -0.13 -9.54
N GLY A 239 0.22 -0.53 -10.80
CA GLY A 239 -0.71 -0.21 -11.88
C GLY A 239 -2.06 -0.93 -11.83
N ALA A 240 -2.81 -0.75 -12.91
CA ALA A 240 -4.06 -1.45 -13.15
C ALA A 240 -3.81 -2.96 -13.33
N GLN A 241 -4.70 -3.79 -12.79
CA GLN A 241 -4.63 -5.23 -12.99
C GLN A 241 -5.25 -5.61 -14.33
N GLY A 242 -4.62 -6.50 -15.09
CA GLY A 242 -4.98 -6.73 -16.51
C GLY A 242 -6.33 -7.37 -16.78
N ALA A 243 -7.04 -7.88 -15.77
CA ALA A 243 -8.29 -8.62 -15.94
C ALA A 243 -9.29 -8.43 -14.77
N ASP A 244 -9.06 -7.44 -13.91
CA ASP A 244 -9.90 -7.16 -12.75
C ASP A 244 -10.34 -5.69 -12.80
N ASP A 245 -11.64 -5.52 -13.03
CA ASP A 245 -12.25 -4.22 -13.27
C ASP A 245 -12.35 -3.35 -12.01
N GLU A 246 -12.19 -3.93 -10.81
CA GLU A 246 -12.13 -3.15 -9.55
C GLU A 246 -10.77 -2.53 -9.31
N ALA A 247 -9.73 -3.02 -9.99
CA ALA A 247 -8.35 -2.69 -9.67
C ALA A 247 -7.68 -1.76 -10.71
N HIS A 248 -8.47 -1.03 -11.50
CA HIS A 248 -7.96 -0.05 -12.49
C HIS A 248 -7.22 1.14 -11.85
N ALA A 249 -7.58 1.50 -10.61
CA ALA A 249 -6.91 2.56 -9.85
C ALA A 249 -5.51 2.16 -9.36
N GLY A 250 -5.23 0.86 -9.25
CA GLY A 250 -3.96 0.37 -8.75
C GLY A 250 -3.91 0.25 -7.23
N HIS A 251 -2.72 0.46 -6.65
CA HIS A 251 -2.52 0.49 -5.20
C HIS A 251 -1.34 1.39 -4.85
N PHE A 252 -1.39 2.04 -3.68
CA PHE A 252 -0.39 3.00 -3.23
C PHE A 252 0.27 2.53 -1.93
N ALA A 253 1.59 2.67 -1.83
CA ALA A 253 2.32 2.41 -0.60
C ALA A 253 3.49 3.38 -0.41
N ILE A 254 3.91 3.57 0.84
CA ILE A 254 5.14 4.30 1.19
C ILE A 254 6.19 3.29 1.62
N ALA A 255 7.41 3.42 1.11
CA ALA A 255 8.53 2.58 1.51
C ALA A 255 9.68 3.40 2.10
N THR A 256 10.37 2.81 3.08
CA THR A 256 11.61 3.39 3.64
C THR A 256 12.74 2.37 3.61
N GLY A 257 13.98 2.83 3.44
CA GLY A 257 15.07 1.89 3.29
C GLY A 257 16.43 2.54 3.21
N ARG A 258 17.43 1.70 2.90
CA ARG A 258 18.74 2.14 2.44
C ARG A 258 19.05 1.48 1.12
N ILE A 259 19.76 2.18 0.25
CA ILE A 259 20.32 1.59 -0.97
C ILE A 259 21.40 0.60 -0.53
N ALA A 260 21.30 -0.67 -0.94
CA ALA A 260 22.29 -1.68 -0.57
C ALA A 260 23.66 -1.38 -1.24
N ALA A 261 24.73 -2.05 -0.77
CA ALA A 261 26.07 -1.85 -1.30
C ALA A 261 26.19 -2.15 -2.80
N ASP A 262 25.40 -3.10 -3.29
CA ASP A 262 25.29 -3.48 -4.70
C ASP A 262 24.17 -2.74 -5.46
N GLY A 263 23.54 -1.73 -4.84
CA GLY A 263 22.40 -0.99 -5.37
C GLY A 263 21.05 -1.66 -5.14
N GLY A 264 21.00 -2.83 -4.50
CA GLY A 264 19.77 -3.58 -4.23
C GLY A 264 18.73 -2.77 -3.44
N ILE A 265 17.45 -3.01 -3.77
CA ILE A 265 16.29 -2.33 -3.17
C ILE A 265 15.33 -3.27 -2.45
N GLY A 266 15.56 -4.59 -2.52
CA GLY A 266 14.62 -5.62 -2.05
C GLY A 266 14.30 -5.56 -0.55
N ASP A 267 15.18 -4.97 0.27
CA ASP A 267 14.98 -4.79 1.71
C ASP A 267 14.18 -3.56 2.10
N TRP A 268 13.81 -2.70 1.15
CA TRP A 268 13.02 -1.51 1.48
C TRP A 268 11.70 -1.91 2.13
N LEU A 269 11.38 -1.33 3.27
CA LEU A 269 10.19 -1.67 4.04
C LEU A 269 9.00 -0.89 3.49
N VAL A 270 8.13 -1.60 2.78
CA VAL A 270 6.89 -1.09 2.19
C VAL A 270 5.78 -1.18 3.21
N ASN A 271 5.08 -0.08 3.45
CA ASN A 271 3.93 -0.03 4.35
C ASN A 271 2.67 -0.31 3.52
N ASP A 272 2.30 -1.59 3.45
CA ASP A 272 1.16 -2.10 2.70
C ASP A 272 -0.14 -2.04 3.52
N PHE A 273 -1.13 -1.32 3.02
CA PHE A 273 -2.46 -1.20 3.64
C PHE A 273 -3.54 -1.82 2.75
N TYR A 274 -4.07 -2.94 3.21
CA TYR A 274 -5.29 -3.55 2.70
C TYR A 274 -6.32 -3.65 3.80
N THR A 275 -7.59 -3.86 3.44
CA THR A 275 -8.62 -4.18 4.44
C THR A 275 -8.21 -5.40 5.25
N LEU A 276 -8.38 -5.31 6.57
CA LEU A 276 -8.18 -6.42 7.49
C LEU A 276 -9.43 -7.29 7.65
N ASP A 277 -10.59 -6.82 7.19
CA ASP A 277 -11.91 -7.42 7.42
C ASP A 277 -12.33 -8.43 6.34
N SER A 278 -11.48 -8.71 5.36
CA SER A 278 -11.71 -9.73 4.33
C SER A 278 -10.46 -10.54 4.04
N GLU A 279 -10.63 -11.82 3.68
CA GLU A 279 -9.52 -12.63 3.20
C GLU A 279 -9.21 -12.25 1.76
N SER A 280 -8.09 -11.55 1.54
CA SER A 280 -7.63 -11.21 0.20
C SER A 280 -7.56 -12.45 -0.70
N GLU A 281 -7.99 -12.31 -1.96
CA GLU A 281 -7.79 -13.31 -3.04
C GLU A 281 -6.35 -13.85 -3.08
N LYS A 282 -5.41 -13.01 -2.64
CA LYS A 282 -3.96 -13.13 -2.76
C LYS A 282 -3.29 -13.37 -1.41
N GLY A 283 -4.06 -13.63 -0.35
CA GLY A 283 -3.52 -13.84 1.00
C GLY A 283 -2.81 -12.61 1.60
N ILE A 284 -3.01 -11.42 1.04
CA ILE A 284 -2.42 -10.18 1.56
C ILE A 284 -2.99 -9.88 2.96
N VAL A 285 -2.10 -9.54 3.88
CA VAL A 285 -2.43 -9.00 5.21
C VAL A 285 -1.66 -7.69 5.36
N ALA A 286 -2.35 -6.62 5.77
CA ALA A 286 -1.72 -5.30 5.89
C ALA A 286 -0.60 -5.31 6.95
N ALA A 287 0.61 -4.94 6.52
CA ALA A 287 1.78 -4.81 7.38
C ALA A 287 2.90 -4.03 6.68
N PRO A 288 3.88 -3.53 7.46
CA PRO A 288 5.22 -3.29 6.94
C PRO A 288 5.80 -4.60 6.39
N VAL A 289 6.23 -4.59 5.14
CA VAL A 289 6.70 -5.77 4.40
C VAL A 289 7.91 -5.41 3.53
N PRO A 290 8.97 -6.23 3.49
CA PRO A 290 10.10 -5.97 2.58
C PRO A 290 9.67 -5.93 1.11
N LEU A 291 10.30 -5.07 0.29
CA LEU A 291 9.90 -4.82 -1.10
C LEU A 291 9.94 -6.08 -1.97
N ASP A 292 10.94 -6.95 -1.75
CA ASP A 292 11.03 -8.24 -2.42
C ASP A 292 9.83 -9.16 -2.11
N ASN A 293 9.30 -9.10 -0.89
CA ASN A 293 8.11 -9.83 -0.48
C ASN A 293 6.84 -9.15 -1.03
N TYR A 294 6.72 -7.83 -0.86
CA TYR A 294 5.58 -7.04 -1.35
C TYR A 294 5.35 -7.20 -2.86
N LEU A 295 6.42 -7.25 -3.65
CA LEU A 295 6.31 -7.44 -5.10
C LEU A 295 6.37 -8.91 -5.53
N GLY A 296 7.18 -9.72 -4.85
CA GLY A 296 7.57 -11.07 -5.31
C GLY A 296 6.97 -12.26 -4.56
N ASP A 297 6.20 -12.07 -3.49
CA ASP A 297 5.49 -13.17 -2.83
C ASP A 297 4.58 -13.90 -3.83
N LEU A 298 4.65 -15.23 -3.85
CA LEU A 298 3.93 -16.04 -4.85
C LEU A 298 2.41 -15.97 -4.74
N ASN A 299 1.90 -15.68 -3.54
CA ASN A 299 0.48 -15.52 -3.31
C ASN A 299 0.08 -14.04 -3.24
N ALA A 300 0.89 -13.20 -2.60
CA ALA A 300 0.56 -11.82 -2.25
C ALA A 300 1.26 -10.74 -3.10
N GLY A 301 2.26 -11.11 -3.90
CA GLY A 301 3.17 -10.19 -4.57
C GLY A 301 2.51 -9.38 -5.69
N GLN A 302 2.66 -8.06 -5.64
CA GLN A 302 2.01 -7.16 -6.60
C GLN A 302 2.52 -7.32 -8.03
N ALA A 303 3.79 -7.69 -8.22
CA ALA A 303 4.41 -7.78 -9.53
C ALA A 303 3.88 -8.97 -10.34
N TRP A 304 3.18 -9.94 -9.74
CA TRP A 304 2.62 -11.08 -10.49
C TRP A 304 1.47 -10.71 -11.44
N TYR A 305 0.88 -9.51 -11.31
CA TYR A 305 -0.34 -9.15 -12.03
C TYR A 305 -0.47 -7.67 -12.42
N ARG A 306 0.56 -6.86 -12.15
CA ARG A 306 0.62 -5.46 -12.56
C ARG A 306 2.04 -4.89 -12.55
N PRO A 307 2.37 -3.93 -13.41
CA PRO A 307 3.60 -3.15 -13.29
C PRO A 307 3.56 -2.25 -12.06
N SER A 308 4.73 -1.78 -11.63
CA SER A 308 4.86 -0.79 -10.56
C SER A 308 5.80 0.34 -10.96
N VAL A 309 5.52 1.54 -10.45
CA VAL A 309 6.40 2.70 -10.55
C VAL A 309 6.71 3.22 -9.17
N LEU A 310 7.92 3.74 -8.97
CA LEU A 310 8.33 4.37 -7.73
C LEU A 310 8.91 5.75 -8.01
N VAL A 311 8.54 6.72 -7.17
CA VAL A 311 9.32 7.95 -7.00
C VAL A 311 10.12 7.80 -5.71
N VAL A 312 11.44 7.98 -5.80
CA VAL A 312 12.35 7.76 -4.67
C VAL A 312 13.06 9.06 -4.32
N ALA A 313 12.84 9.54 -3.11
CA ALA A 313 13.65 10.58 -2.49
C ALA A 313 14.88 9.94 -1.84
N VAL A 314 16.06 10.20 -2.40
CA VAL A 314 17.35 9.81 -1.83
C VAL A 314 17.80 10.92 -0.89
N LEU A 315 18.10 10.55 0.34
CA LEU A 315 18.32 11.48 1.45
C LEU A 315 19.76 11.38 1.94
N ARG A 316 20.29 12.50 2.44
CA ARG A 316 21.59 12.54 3.13
C ARG A 316 21.52 11.97 4.54
N ASP A 317 20.44 12.27 5.23
CA ASP A 317 20.19 11.89 6.62
C ASP A 317 18.88 11.08 6.73
N PRO A 318 18.82 10.04 7.58
CA PRO A 318 17.63 9.20 7.69
C PRO A 318 16.46 9.86 8.44
N ALA A 319 16.61 11.03 9.06
CA ALA A 319 15.60 11.65 9.93
C ALA A 319 14.21 11.73 9.29
N ALA A 320 14.09 12.21 8.05
CA ALA A 320 12.79 12.28 7.36
C ALA A 320 12.15 10.89 7.16
N ALA A 321 12.95 9.90 6.75
CA ALA A 321 12.48 8.54 6.55
C ALA A 321 12.12 7.85 7.88
N ASN A 322 12.91 8.08 8.94
CA ASN A 322 12.64 7.61 10.30
C ASN A 322 11.33 8.20 10.85
N LEU A 323 11.10 9.51 10.65
CA LEU A 323 9.87 10.19 11.06
C LEU A 323 8.66 9.54 10.39
N VAL A 324 8.71 9.34 9.07
CA VAL A 324 7.62 8.72 8.31
C VAL A 324 7.40 7.26 8.73
N GLN A 325 8.47 6.47 8.88
CA GLN A 325 8.34 5.07 9.28
C GLN A 325 7.79 4.91 10.71
N SER A 326 8.22 5.78 11.64
CA SER A 326 7.71 5.81 13.02
C SER A 326 6.23 6.17 13.03
N ALA A 327 5.82 7.19 12.26
CA ALA A 327 4.43 7.60 12.10
C ALA A 327 3.56 6.46 11.56
N LEU A 328 4.01 5.77 10.52
CA LEU A 328 3.29 4.63 9.94
C LEU A 328 3.19 3.47 10.94
N GLY A 329 4.23 3.22 11.75
CA GLY A 329 4.16 2.27 12.87
C GLY A 329 3.04 2.59 13.86
N ARG A 330 2.86 3.87 14.22
CA ARG A 330 1.73 4.32 15.07
C ARG A 330 0.38 4.07 14.39
N ILE A 331 0.28 4.38 13.10
CA ILE A 331 -0.94 4.15 12.31
C ILE A 331 -1.28 2.66 12.23
N TYR A 332 -0.29 1.77 12.05
CA TYR A 332 -0.52 0.33 12.08
C TYR A 332 -1.11 -0.15 13.41
N ASN A 333 -0.67 0.40 14.55
CA ASN A 333 -1.28 0.06 15.83
C ASN A 333 -2.76 0.45 15.89
N HIS A 334 -3.13 1.63 15.40
CA HIS A 334 -4.54 2.03 15.28
C HIS A 334 -5.32 1.15 14.30
N PHE A 335 -4.66 0.72 13.22
CA PHE A 335 -5.24 -0.13 12.19
C PHE A 335 -5.56 -1.53 12.72
N TYR A 336 -4.60 -2.20 13.37
CA TYR A 336 -4.81 -3.54 13.95
C TYR A 336 -5.87 -3.54 15.06
N ARG A 337 -6.00 -2.46 15.82
CA ARG A 337 -7.02 -2.30 16.86
C ARG A 337 -8.42 -2.04 16.32
N HIS A 338 -8.59 -1.79 15.02
CA HIS A 338 -9.82 -1.30 14.41
C HIS A 338 -10.27 0.09 14.89
N GLN A 339 -9.33 0.92 15.35
CA GLN A 339 -9.62 2.35 15.53
C GLN A 339 -9.63 3.07 14.17
N LEU A 340 -8.75 2.63 13.25
CA LEU A 340 -8.76 3.02 11.84
C LEU A 340 -9.30 1.83 11.02
N VAL A 341 -10.51 1.96 10.47
CA VAL A 341 -11.17 0.89 9.71
C VAL A 341 -11.12 1.20 8.22
N TYR A 342 -10.66 0.23 7.42
CA TYR A 342 -10.53 0.41 5.98
C TYR A 342 -11.90 0.63 5.32
N TYR A 343 -12.06 1.78 4.66
CA TYR A 343 -13.24 2.12 3.87
C TYR A 343 -12.80 2.74 2.55
N HIS A 344 -12.97 2.00 1.46
CA HIS A 344 -12.29 2.31 0.20
C HIS A 344 -12.46 3.76 -0.31
N PRO A 345 -13.62 4.43 -0.20
CA PRO A 345 -13.76 5.82 -0.64
C PRO A 345 -12.89 6.86 0.09
N ASP A 346 -12.60 6.69 1.38
CA ASP A 346 -11.97 7.75 2.20
C ASP A 346 -10.91 7.29 3.24
N VAL A 347 -10.83 5.98 3.52
CA VAL A 347 -9.84 5.31 4.38
C VAL A 347 -9.31 4.07 3.64
N ASN A 348 -8.60 4.32 2.55
CA ASN A 348 -7.87 3.34 1.74
C ASN A 348 -6.34 3.53 1.84
N CYS A 349 -5.57 2.64 1.21
CA CYS A 349 -4.11 2.70 1.15
C CYS A 349 -3.54 4.09 0.79
N THR A 350 -4.12 4.75 -0.20
CA THR A 350 -3.74 6.09 -0.68
C THR A 350 -4.03 7.15 0.39
N SER A 351 -5.26 7.21 0.89
CA SER A 351 -5.67 8.20 1.90
C SER A 351 -4.87 8.08 3.19
N ILE A 352 -4.67 6.85 3.71
CA ILE A 352 -3.91 6.61 4.94
C ILE A 352 -2.48 7.13 4.79
N SER A 353 -1.87 6.85 3.63
CA SER A 353 -0.53 7.31 3.29
C SER A 353 -0.45 8.85 3.15
N VAL A 354 -1.35 9.45 2.36
CA VAL A 354 -1.37 10.89 2.10
C VAL A 354 -1.69 11.68 3.37
N ASP A 355 -2.66 11.24 4.16
CA ASP A 355 -3.06 11.91 5.40
C ASP A 355 -1.96 11.80 6.46
N THR A 356 -1.19 10.70 6.47
CA THR A 356 0.03 10.58 7.29
C THR A 356 1.05 11.65 6.89
N LEU A 357 1.40 11.75 5.61
CA LEU A 357 2.38 12.74 5.12
C LEU A 357 1.93 14.20 5.36
N ARG A 358 0.65 14.49 5.13
CA ARG A 358 0.04 15.80 5.42
C ARG A 358 0.10 16.13 6.90
N THR A 359 -0.20 15.16 7.78
CA THR A 359 -0.15 15.33 9.23
C THR A 359 1.28 15.59 9.72
N LEU A 360 2.29 14.99 9.07
CA LEU A 360 3.70 15.27 9.34
C LEU A 360 4.19 16.60 8.74
N GLY A 361 3.33 17.29 8.00
CA GLY A 361 3.56 18.64 7.49
C GLY A 361 4.16 18.71 6.08
N LEU A 362 4.03 17.66 5.26
CA LEU A 362 4.30 17.78 3.83
C LEU A 362 3.08 18.40 3.12
N ALA A 363 3.29 19.50 2.40
CA ALA A 363 2.24 20.26 1.72
C ALA A 363 1.77 19.57 0.42
N ILE A 364 1.04 18.45 0.55
CA ILE A 364 0.43 17.72 -0.58
C ILE A 364 -0.95 18.31 -0.88
N PRO A 365 -1.17 18.95 -2.04
CA PRO A 365 -2.45 19.57 -2.38
C PRO A 365 -3.60 18.55 -2.50
N SER A 366 -4.81 18.98 -2.17
CA SER A 366 -6.04 18.23 -2.49
C SER A 366 -6.50 18.56 -3.90
N ARG A 367 -7.03 17.55 -4.60
CA ARG A 367 -7.71 17.74 -5.87
C ARG A 367 -9.22 17.95 -5.62
N PRO A 368 -9.89 18.79 -6.42
CA PRO A 368 -11.33 18.92 -6.32
C PRO A 368 -12.01 17.58 -6.63
N ALA A 369 -12.99 17.21 -5.80
CA ALA A 369 -13.82 16.03 -6.03
C ALA A 369 -14.55 16.14 -7.38
N ALA A 370 -14.74 15.01 -8.07
CA ALA A 370 -15.27 15.00 -9.43
C ALA A 370 -16.67 15.63 -9.53
N HIS A 371 -17.62 15.15 -8.72
CA HIS A 371 -19.03 15.58 -8.82
C HIS A 371 -19.75 15.60 -7.46
N PRO A 372 -19.25 16.33 -6.45
CA PRO A 372 -19.77 16.28 -5.08
C PRO A 372 -21.23 16.76 -4.95
N VAL A 373 -21.62 17.78 -5.72
CA VAL A 373 -23.00 18.31 -5.72
C VAL A 373 -23.96 17.35 -6.44
N ALA A 374 -23.55 16.81 -7.59
CA ALA A 374 -24.37 15.86 -8.33
C ALA A 374 -24.57 14.56 -7.55
N ALA A 375 -23.54 14.10 -6.81
CA ALA A 375 -23.63 12.96 -5.91
C ALA A 375 -24.67 13.19 -4.80
N ALA A 376 -24.65 14.37 -4.18
CA ALA A 376 -25.60 14.73 -3.13
C ALA A 376 -27.03 14.88 -3.65
N LEU A 377 -27.24 15.59 -4.77
CA LEU A 377 -28.57 15.80 -5.35
C LEU A 377 -29.15 14.52 -5.98
N GLY A 378 -28.29 13.71 -6.59
CA GLY A 378 -28.66 12.43 -7.20
C GLY A 378 -28.83 11.28 -6.21
N PHE A 379 -28.55 11.49 -4.92
CA PHE A 379 -28.58 10.44 -3.91
C PHE A 379 -29.89 9.62 -3.86
N PRO A 380 -31.10 10.22 -3.91
CA PRO A 380 -32.35 9.44 -3.94
C PRO A 380 -32.46 8.54 -5.17
N LEU A 381 -31.97 9.01 -6.32
CA LEU A 381 -31.93 8.22 -7.55
C LEU A 381 -30.94 7.05 -7.43
N LEU A 382 -29.79 7.26 -6.79
CA LEU A 382 -28.84 6.17 -6.49
C LEU A 382 -29.48 5.13 -5.57
N VAL A 383 -30.17 5.55 -4.51
CA VAL A 383 -30.90 4.62 -3.61
C VAL A 383 -31.93 3.81 -4.39
N ALA A 384 -32.72 4.46 -5.26
CA ALA A 384 -33.74 3.79 -6.07
C ALA A 384 -33.12 2.81 -7.08
N ARG A 385 -32.00 3.19 -7.73
CA ARG A 385 -31.29 2.39 -8.72
C ARG A 385 -30.59 1.17 -8.09
N GLU A 386 -29.85 1.39 -7.01
CA GLU A 386 -29.06 0.36 -6.33
C GLU A 386 -29.91 -0.55 -5.46
N ARG A 387 -31.13 -0.12 -5.11
CA ARG A 387 -32.01 -0.79 -4.14
C ARG A 387 -31.29 -1.10 -2.81
N SER A 388 -30.31 -0.28 -2.46
CA SER A 388 -29.47 -0.43 -1.28
C SER A 388 -28.93 0.93 -0.84
N LEU A 389 -29.28 1.33 0.39
CA LEU A 389 -28.77 2.56 0.98
C LEU A 389 -27.25 2.52 1.16
N ALA A 390 -26.69 1.35 1.52
CA ALA A 390 -25.25 1.18 1.71
C ALA A 390 -24.48 1.39 0.40
N ARG A 391 -24.95 0.82 -0.71
CA ARG A 391 -24.32 1.01 -2.04
C ARG A 391 -24.45 2.45 -2.53
N ALA A 392 -25.61 3.07 -2.33
CA ALA A 392 -25.81 4.48 -2.68
C ALA A 392 -24.89 5.42 -1.88
N ARG A 393 -24.72 5.16 -0.57
CA ARG A 393 -23.75 5.89 0.28
C ARG A 393 -22.33 5.74 -0.23
N GLN A 394 -21.91 4.52 -0.52
CA GLN A 394 -20.58 4.25 -1.05
C GLN A 394 -20.31 4.96 -2.38
N GLN A 395 -21.25 4.91 -3.33
CA GLN A 395 -21.14 5.66 -4.59
C GLN A 395 -21.08 7.17 -4.36
N CYS A 396 -21.91 7.71 -3.46
CA CYS A 396 -21.90 9.12 -3.11
C CYS A 396 -20.54 9.57 -2.54
N ASP A 397 -19.93 8.75 -1.68
CA ASP A 397 -18.62 9.03 -1.12
C ASP A 397 -17.52 8.97 -2.19
N TYR A 398 -17.55 8.01 -3.12
CA TYR A 398 -16.62 7.96 -4.26
C TYR A 398 -16.63 9.24 -5.10
N PHE A 399 -17.82 9.75 -5.46
CA PHE A 399 -17.94 10.97 -6.26
C PHE A 399 -17.58 12.26 -5.51
N SER A 400 -17.50 12.17 -4.17
CA SER A 400 -17.23 13.29 -3.28
C SER A 400 -15.82 13.29 -2.70
N ALA A 401 -15.05 12.21 -2.92
CA ALA A 401 -13.71 12.05 -2.39
C ALA A 401 -12.70 12.98 -3.08
N ASP A 402 -11.69 13.42 -2.33
CA ASP A 402 -10.47 14.05 -2.85
C ASP A 402 -9.71 13.02 -3.71
N PRO A 403 -9.54 13.24 -5.03
CA PRO A 403 -8.81 12.30 -5.88
C PRO A 403 -7.38 12.02 -5.42
N THR A 404 -6.71 12.96 -4.74
CA THR A 404 -5.38 12.74 -4.14
C THR A 404 -5.43 11.70 -3.01
N ARG A 405 -6.56 11.56 -2.31
CA ARG A 405 -6.79 10.56 -1.26
C ARG A 405 -7.39 9.25 -1.79
N LEU A 406 -7.88 9.24 -3.03
CA LEU A 406 -8.59 8.10 -3.62
C LEU A 406 -7.74 7.34 -4.65
N LEU A 407 -7.02 8.05 -5.53
CA LEU A 407 -6.37 7.47 -6.70
C LEU A 407 -4.84 7.46 -6.51
N PRO A 408 -4.19 6.27 -6.49
CA PRO A 408 -2.74 6.13 -6.33
C PRO A 408 -1.91 7.01 -7.27
N ALA A 409 -2.27 7.07 -8.55
CA ALA A 409 -1.56 7.89 -9.53
C ALA A 409 -1.67 9.38 -9.21
N ALA A 410 -2.86 9.86 -8.83
CA ALA A 410 -3.07 11.25 -8.46
C ALA A 410 -2.29 11.63 -7.20
N ALA A 411 -2.23 10.74 -6.21
CA ALA A 411 -1.41 10.95 -5.01
C ALA A 411 0.08 11.10 -5.35
N LEU A 412 0.62 10.20 -6.19
CA LEU A 412 2.02 10.23 -6.59
C LEU A 412 2.38 11.51 -7.36
N GLU A 413 1.49 11.97 -8.24
CA GLU A 413 1.64 13.23 -8.97
C GLU A 413 1.75 14.43 -8.01
N GLU A 414 0.85 14.54 -7.02
CA GLU A 414 0.88 15.63 -6.03
C GLU A 414 2.07 15.52 -5.07
N ILE A 415 2.50 14.31 -4.72
CA ILE A 415 3.70 14.08 -3.91
C ILE A 415 4.95 14.54 -4.66
N LEU A 416 5.09 14.18 -5.95
CA LEU A 416 6.23 14.64 -6.74
C LEU A 416 6.22 16.17 -6.89
N ALA A 417 5.06 16.79 -7.08
CA ALA A 417 4.94 18.25 -7.11
C ALA A 417 5.37 18.88 -5.78
N ALA A 418 4.97 18.30 -4.65
CA ALA A 418 5.39 18.75 -3.32
C ALA A 418 6.92 18.64 -3.12
N LEU A 419 7.52 17.50 -3.50
CA LEU A 419 8.97 17.30 -3.45
C LEU A 419 9.72 18.26 -4.40
N GLY A 420 9.19 18.46 -5.61
CA GLY A 420 9.70 19.42 -6.59
C GLY A 420 9.73 20.85 -6.04
N ALA A 421 8.69 21.25 -5.30
CA ALA A 421 8.64 22.55 -4.66
C ALA A 421 9.68 22.74 -3.54
N LEU A 422 10.15 21.66 -2.90
CA LEU A 422 11.22 21.71 -1.91
C LEU A 422 12.61 21.84 -2.54
N VAL A 423 12.82 21.36 -3.77
CA VAL A 423 14.12 21.50 -4.46
C VAL A 423 14.26 22.82 -5.20
N GLU A 424 13.14 23.45 -5.59
CA GLU A 424 13.10 24.76 -6.25
C GLU A 424 13.33 25.91 -5.25
N PRO A 425 14.45 26.67 -5.32
CA PRO A 425 14.79 27.70 -4.34
C PRO A 425 13.71 28.75 -4.11
N ARG A 426 12.98 29.16 -5.17
CA ARG A 426 11.93 30.18 -5.06
C ARG A 426 10.69 29.70 -4.31
N ARG A 427 10.42 28.40 -4.32
CA ARG A 427 9.22 27.80 -3.70
C ARG A 427 9.51 27.23 -2.32
N ARG A 428 10.74 26.78 -2.07
CA ARG A 428 11.17 26.15 -0.82
C ARG A 428 10.75 26.92 0.43
N ALA A 429 10.98 28.23 0.47
CA ALA A 429 10.69 29.05 1.66
C ALA A 429 9.19 29.09 2.01
N ALA A 430 8.30 28.93 1.02
CA ALA A 430 6.85 28.94 1.22
C ALA A 430 6.27 27.53 1.44
N THR A 431 7.06 26.48 1.24
CA THR A 431 6.58 25.07 1.30
C THR A 431 7.25 24.25 2.41
N ALA A 432 8.30 24.76 3.05
CA ALA A 432 9.06 24.08 4.10
C ALA A 432 8.60 24.45 5.53
N ASP A 433 7.29 24.56 5.76
CA ASP A 433 6.75 24.99 7.07
C ASP A 433 6.47 23.84 8.04
N GLY A 434 6.29 22.61 7.53
CA GLY A 434 6.08 21.42 8.35
C GLY A 434 7.37 20.68 8.71
N THR A 435 7.34 19.86 9.77
CA THR A 435 8.52 19.09 10.23
C THR A 435 9.09 18.21 9.12
N LEU A 436 8.25 17.41 8.45
CA LEU A 436 8.69 16.57 7.34
C LEU A 436 9.22 17.39 6.17
N ALA A 437 8.54 18.49 5.80
CA ALA A 437 8.96 19.36 4.70
C ALA A 437 10.33 20.01 4.96
N ARG A 438 10.62 20.43 6.20
CA ARG A 438 11.93 20.97 6.60
C ARG A 438 13.05 19.93 6.46
N LEU A 439 12.83 18.72 6.98
CA LEU A 439 13.81 17.64 6.89
C LEU A 439 14.07 17.29 5.42
N LEU A 440 13.02 17.14 4.61
CA LEU A 440 13.17 16.86 3.18
C LEU A 440 13.87 18.00 2.43
N ALA A 441 13.52 19.27 2.69
CA ALA A 441 14.19 20.41 2.03
C ALA A 441 15.70 20.47 2.34
N ARG A 442 16.09 20.06 3.55
CA ARG A 442 17.47 19.98 4.02
C ARG A 442 18.22 18.80 3.39
N ASP A 443 17.62 17.60 3.44
CA ASP A 443 18.34 16.34 3.24
C ASP A 443 18.12 15.69 1.88
N LEU A 444 17.16 16.17 1.07
CA LEU A 444 16.91 15.62 -0.26
C LEU A 444 18.11 15.87 -1.19
N ASP A 445 18.76 14.79 -1.62
CA ASP A 445 19.94 14.83 -2.48
C ASP A 445 19.64 14.33 -3.90
N ALA A 446 18.62 13.47 -4.08
CA ALA A 446 18.12 13.14 -5.42
C ALA A 446 16.65 12.72 -5.41
N LEU A 447 16.00 12.87 -6.57
CA LEU A 447 14.71 12.28 -6.91
C LEU A 447 14.93 11.30 -8.05
N LEU A 448 14.56 10.05 -7.85
CA LEU A 448 14.65 8.99 -8.85
C LEU A 448 13.25 8.54 -9.28
N PHE A 449 13.15 8.07 -10.51
CA PHE A 449 12.01 7.30 -11.01
C PHE A 449 12.44 5.88 -11.28
N LEU A 450 11.70 4.91 -10.76
CA LEU A 450 11.91 3.48 -11.01
C LEU A 450 10.66 2.89 -11.65
N ARG A 451 10.86 1.93 -12.54
CA ARG A 451 9.82 1.08 -13.12
C ARG A 451 10.18 -0.37 -12.86
N VAL A 452 9.29 -1.07 -12.16
CA VAL A 452 9.35 -2.51 -11.95
C VAL A 452 8.31 -3.16 -12.85
N PRO A 453 8.69 -4.09 -13.75
CA PRO A 453 7.74 -4.73 -14.64
C PRO A 453 6.85 -5.72 -13.89
N GLN A 454 5.82 -6.19 -14.58
CA GLN A 454 5.06 -7.35 -14.13
C GLN A 454 5.88 -8.61 -14.40
N PHE A 455 5.92 -9.54 -13.45
CA PHE A 455 6.43 -10.88 -13.66
C PHE A 455 5.49 -11.66 -14.58
N PRO A 456 6.01 -12.36 -15.61
CA PRO A 456 5.21 -13.29 -16.39
C PRO A 456 4.52 -14.30 -15.47
N SER A 457 3.24 -14.54 -15.69
CA SER A 457 2.42 -15.41 -14.86
C SER A 457 1.18 -15.86 -15.63
N SER A 458 0.34 -16.66 -14.96
CA SER A 458 -0.96 -17.08 -15.51
C SER A 458 -1.94 -15.92 -15.77
N ARG A 459 -1.61 -14.68 -15.39
CA ARG A 459 -2.50 -13.51 -15.47
C ARG A 459 -2.13 -12.58 -16.62
N VAL A 460 -3.15 -11.96 -17.20
CA VAL A 460 -3.00 -10.96 -18.27
C VAL A 460 -2.15 -9.78 -17.80
N TRP A 461 -1.35 -9.24 -18.72
CA TRP A 461 -0.57 -8.02 -18.50
C TRP A 461 -1.47 -6.86 -18.06
N GLY A 462 -1.14 -6.26 -16.91
CA GLY A 462 -1.74 -5.05 -16.39
C GLY A 462 -1.44 -3.81 -17.21
N ASP A 463 -1.76 -2.64 -16.67
CA ASP A 463 -1.55 -1.35 -17.34
C ASP A 463 -1.14 -0.27 -16.33
N ALA A 464 -0.83 0.94 -16.81
CA ALA A 464 -0.68 2.12 -15.97
C ALA A 464 -1.98 2.37 -15.17
N PRO A 465 -1.87 2.84 -13.92
CA PRO A 465 -3.01 3.18 -13.08
C PRO A 465 -3.80 4.36 -13.69
N VAL A 466 -5.11 4.38 -13.44
CA VAL A 466 -5.92 5.55 -13.82
C VAL A 466 -5.64 6.73 -12.90
N ALA A 467 -5.64 7.94 -13.46
CA ALA A 467 -5.38 9.17 -12.71
C ALA A 467 -6.66 9.97 -12.41
N THR A 468 -7.80 9.57 -12.98
CA THR A 468 -9.09 10.23 -12.78
C THR A 468 -10.25 9.21 -12.70
N LEU A 469 -11.35 9.61 -12.05
CA LEU A 469 -12.58 8.79 -12.04
C LEU A 469 -13.19 8.65 -13.44
N ALA A 470 -13.09 9.68 -14.30
CA ALA A 470 -13.55 9.58 -15.68
C ALA A 470 -12.81 8.48 -16.45
N GLU A 471 -11.49 8.40 -16.28
CA GLU A 471 -10.67 7.33 -16.85
C GLU A 471 -11.03 5.96 -16.27
N TYR A 472 -11.28 5.87 -14.96
CA TYR A 472 -11.77 4.64 -14.31
C TYR A 472 -13.04 4.12 -15.00
N PHE A 473 -14.07 4.96 -15.11
CA PHE A 473 -15.35 4.56 -15.72
C PHE A 473 -15.24 4.29 -17.22
N ALA A 474 -14.26 4.89 -17.91
CA ALA A 474 -14.02 4.63 -19.32
C ALA A 474 -13.40 3.23 -19.58
N ARG A 475 -12.70 2.66 -18.60
CA ARG A 475 -12.11 1.32 -18.70
C ARG A 475 -13.07 0.18 -18.34
N LEU A 476 -14.19 0.48 -17.68
CA LEU A 476 -15.19 -0.54 -17.36
C LEU A 476 -15.85 -1.10 -18.63
N PRO A 477 -16.08 -2.42 -18.71
CA PRO A 477 -16.67 -3.06 -19.90
C PRO A 477 -18.08 -2.53 -20.23
N ARG A 478 -18.39 -2.46 -21.53
CA ARG A 478 -19.72 -2.08 -22.07
C ARG A 478 -20.21 -3.13 -23.07
N PRO A 479 -21.48 -3.61 -23.01
CA PRO A 479 -22.48 -3.39 -21.95
C PRO A 479 -22.00 -3.93 -20.60
N PRO A 480 -22.64 -3.64 -19.45
CA PRO A 480 -22.21 -4.17 -18.16
C PRO A 480 -22.38 -5.70 -18.12
N ALA A 481 -21.45 -6.42 -18.74
CA ALA A 481 -21.11 -7.77 -18.35
C ALA A 481 -20.71 -7.71 -16.87
N GLN A 482 -20.98 -8.78 -16.12
CA GLN A 482 -20.62 -8.82 -14.71
C GLN A 482 -19.14 -8.48 -14.58
N PRO A 483 -18.77 -7.39 -13.89
CA PRO A 483 -17.36 -7.06 -13.68
C PRO A 483 -16.68 -8.30 -13.12
N VAL A 484 -15.46 -8.58 -13.59
CA VAL A 484 -14.71 -9.75 -13.13
C VAL A 484 -14.19 -9.45 -11.72
N ILE A 485 -15.07 -9.62 -10.74
CA ILE A 485 -14.79 -9.46 -9.31
C ILE A 485 -14.55 -10.84 -8.73
N VAL A 486 -13.47 -11.01 -7.97
CA VAL A 486 -13.28 -12.23 -7.19
C VAL A 486 -13.95 -12.01 -5.83
N PRO A 487 -15.08 -12.66 -5.53
CA PRO A 487 -15.69 -12.54 -4.23
C PRO A 487 -14.72 -13.09 -3.18
N VAL A 488 -14.38 -12.25 -2.21
CA VAL A 488 -13.52 -12.59 -1.08
C VAL A 488 -14.37 -12.83 0.17
N PRO A 489 -14.08 -13.87 0.97
CA PRO A 489 -14.82 -14.11 2.19
C PRO A 489 -14.47 -13.05 3.25
N ALA A 490 -15.40 -12.80 4.17
CA ALA A 490 -15.13 -11.94 5.31
C ALA A 490 -14.10 -12.59 6.25
N ARG A 491 -13.30 -11.77 6.92
CA ARG A 491 -12.39 -12.16 7.99
C ARG A 491 -12.91 -11.56 9.30
N PRO A 492 -13.84 -12.23 10.01
CA PRO A 492 -14.47 -11.66 11.19
C PRO A 492 -13.43 -11.49 12.31
N PHE A 493 -13.19 -10.23 12.70
CA PHE A 493 -12.29 -9.92 13.80
C PHE A 493 -12.89 -10.36 15.16
N PRO A 494 -12.14 -11.05 16.03
CA PRO A 494 -12.70 -11.58 17.28
C PRO A 494 -13.12 -10.47 18.24
N ASP A 495 -14.34 -10.55 18.76
CA ASP A 495 -14.86 -9.55 19.71
C ASP A 495 -14.04 -9.48 21.01
N ALA A 496 -13.47 -10.61 21.45
CA ALA A 496 -12.59 -10.67 22.62
C ALA A 496 -11.28 -9.88 22.45
N LEU A 497 -10.91 -9.52 21.22
CA LEU A 497 -9.73 -8.71 20.90
C LEU A 497 -10.08 -7.24 20.60
N ARG A 498 -11.37 -6.89 20.62
CA ARG A 498 -11.81 -5.50 20.46
C ARG A 498 -11.57 -4.73 21.75
N ASP A 499 -10.89 -3.61 21.60
CA ASP A 499 -10.61 -2.72 22.70
C ASP A 499 -11.89 -2.00 23.16
N PRO A 500 -12.09 -1.78 24.48
CA PRO A 500 -13.25 -1.08 24.99
C PRO A 500 -13.20 0.45 24.74
N ASP A 501 -12.04 1.00 24.39
CA ASP A 501 -11.81 2.43 24.18
C ASP A 501 -11.91 2.87 22.71
N LEU A 502 -12.40 2.01 21.82
CA LEU A 502 -12.58 2.36 20.41
C LEU A 502 -13.63 3.47 20.24
N LEU A 503 -13.24 4.53 19.55
CA LEU A 503 -14.16 5.59 19.17
C LEU A 503 -15.09 5.13 18.03
N PRO A 504 -16.34 5.62 17.98
CA PRO A 504 -17.22 5.36 16.85
C PRO A 504 -16.62 5.93 15.55
N PRO A 505 -16.93 5.35 14.39
CA PRO A 505 -16.48 5.89 13.12
C PRO A 505 -17.00 7.33 12.94
N PRO A 506 -16.20 8.24 12.37
CA PRO A 506 -16.64 9.60 12.10
C PRO A 506 -17.79 9.59 11.09
N TRP A 507 -18.66 10.59 11.18
CA TRP A 507 -19.74 10.75 10.22
C TRP A 507 -19.19 11.05 8.84
N ARG A 508 -19.67 10.32 7.83
CA ARG A 508 -19.26 10.54 6.45
C ARG A 508 -20.16 11.56 5.78
N ARG A 509 -19.70 12.07 4.65
CA ARG A 509 -20.50 12.98 3.83
C ARG A 509 -21.81 12.32 3.39
N SER A 510 -21.77 11.04 2.98
CA SER A 510 -22.97 10.29 2.62
C SER A 510 -23.95 10.11 3.79
N ASP A 511 -23.49 10.05 5.04
CA ASP A 511 -24.37 10.00 6.21
C ASP A 511 -25.16 11.31 6.38
N VAL A 512 -24.47 12.44 6.23
CA VAL A 512 -25.09 13.77 6.24
C VAL A 512 -26.09 13.90 5.08
N VAL A 513 -25.71 13.51 3.87
CA VAL A 513 -26.58 13.55 2.68
C VAL A 513 -27.81 12.68 2.88
N ALA A 514 -27.64 11.46 3.40
CA ALA A 514 -28.75 10.57 3.70
C ALA A 514 -29.69 11.15 4.76
N GLY A 515 -29.15 11.77 5.82
CA GLY A 515 -29.92 12.45 6.85
C GLY A 515 -30.75 13.62 6.31
N VAL A 516 -30.13 14.49 5.50
CA VAL A 516 -30.81 15.62 4.85
C VAL A 516 -31.96 15.14 3.96
N TRP A 517 -31.71 14.14 3.10
CA TRP A 517 -32.77 13.58 2.26
C TRP A 517 -33.85 12.87 3.06
N GLY A 518 -33.51 12.20 4.15
CA GLY A 518 -34.48 11.64 5.09
C GLY A 518 -35.45 12.71 5.61
N ILE A 519 -34.93 13.86 6.03
CA ILE A 519 -35.76 15.00 6.50
C ILE A 519 -36.61 15.57 5.36
N VAL A 520 -36.03 15.76 4.16
CA VAL A 520 -36.75 16.29 3.00
C VAL A 520 -37.92 15.36 2.61
N LEU A 521 -37.70 14.05 2.58
CA LEU A 521 -38.72 13.08 2.18
C LEU A 521 -39.81 12.89 3.25
N LEU A 522 -39.46 12.87 4.54
CA LEU A 522 -40.40 12.60 5.63
C LEU A 522 -41.16 13.84 6.11
N VAL A 523 -40.55 15.02 6.03
CA VAL A 523 -41.13 16.26 6.58
C VAL A 523 -41.34 17.29 5.47
N GLY A 524 -40.34 17.53 4.64
CA GLY A 524 -40.36 18.59 3.61
C GLY A 524 -41.46 18.39 2.58
N ILE A 525 -41.44 17.28 1.85
CA ILE A 525 -42.41 16.96 0.80
C ILE A 525 -43.84 16.86 1.37
N PRO A 526 -44.09 16.10 2.46
CA PRO A 526 -45.43 16.05 3.04
C PRO A 526 -45.95 17.41 3.50
N SER A 527 -45.10 18.26 4.10
CA SER A 527 -45.49 19.62 4.51
C SER A 527 -45.84 20.51 3.32
N LEU A 528 -45.07 20.41 2.23
CA LEU A 528 -45.32 21.15 1.00
C LEU A 528 -46.62 20.70 0.33
N LEU A 529 -46.85 19.38 0.24
CA LEU A 529 -48.10 18.80 -0.27
C LEU A 529 -49.30 19.20 0.59
N ALA A 530 -49.18 19.14 1.92
CA ALA A 530 -50.24 19.55 2.84
C ALA A 530 -50.55 21.06 2.69
N THR A 531 -49.53 21.90 2.50
CA THR A 531 -49.70 23.33 2.26
C THR A 531 -50.39 23.61 0.92
N LEU A 532 -49.97 22.93 -0.14
CA LEU A 532 -50.58 23.04 -1.46
C LEU A 532 -52.05 22.59 -1.43
N TRP A 533 -52.33 21.46 -0.77
CA TRP A 533 -53.68 20.94 -0.61
C TRP A 533 -54.58 21.90 0.17
N ARG A 534 -54.09 22.50 1.26
CA ARG A 534 -54.80 23.55 1.99
C ARG A 534 -55.10 24.77 1.11
N ARG A 535 -54.15 25.22 0.29
CA ARG A 535 -54.34 26.34 -0.65
C ARG A 535 -55.38 26.01 -1.72
N LEU A 536 -55.33 24.81 -2.30
CA LEU A 536 -56.30 24.35 -3.29
C LEU A 536 -57.72 24.22 -2.72
N ARG A 537 -57.86 23.72 -1.48
CA ARG A 537 -59.16 23.68 -0.79
C ARG A 537 -59.74 25.08 -0.56
N ARG A 538 -58.94 26.05 -0.13
CA ARG A 538 -59.39 27.45 0.06
C ARG A 538 -59.85 28.11 -1.25
N ARG A 539 -59.22 27.79 -2.37
CA ARG A 539 -59.62 28.29 -3.71
C ARG A 539 -60.89 27.66 -4.28
N ARG A 540 -61.34 26.52 -3.75
CA ARG A 540 -62.61 25.87 -4.15
C ARG A 540 -63.79 26.26 -3.25
N ALA A 541 -63.52 26.94 -2.13
CA ALA A 541 -64.52 27.43 -1.18
C ALA A 541 -64.85 28.93 -1.38
N LEU A 542 -64.17 29.57 -2.33
CA LEU A 542 -64.50 30.84 -2.96
C LEU A 542 -65.02 30.53 -4.36
#